data_AF-A0A962JRK9-F1
#
_entry.id   AF-A0A962JRK9-F1
#
_cell.length_a   1.000
_cell.length_b   1.000
_cell.length_c   1.000
_cell.angle_alpha   90.00
_cell.angle_beta   90.00
_cell.angle_gamma   90.00
#
_symmetry.space_group_name_H-M   'P 1'
#
loop_
_entity.id
_entity.type
_entity.pdbx_description
1 polymer ?
#
loop_
_entity_poly.entity_id
_entity_poly.type
_entity_poly.pdbx_seq_one_letter_code
_entity_poly.pdbx_strand_id
1 'polypeptide(L)' 'MSTTTGTVKWFNESKGFGFIEQESGPDVFAHFSAISGSGFKTLTEGQK' A
#
# COMPACT_ATOMS: atom_id res chain seq x y z
N MET A 1 5.94 -12.75 -13.66
CA MET A 1 5.75 -11.34 -13.25
C MET A 1 6.66 -11.11 -12.07
N SER A 2 7.53 -10.10 -12.11
CA SER A 2 8.39 -9.76 -10.97
C SER A 2 7.58 -8.95 -9.97
N THR A 3 7.49 -9.41 -8.73
CA THR A 3 6.86 -8.69 -7.62
C THR A 3 7.94 -7.99 -6.80
N THR A 4 7.70 -6.73 -6.45
CA THR A 4 8.58 -5.94 -5.56
C THR A 4 7.90 -5.76 -4.22
N THR A 5 8.65 -5.94 -3.13
CA THR A 5 8.18 -5.66 -1.76
C THR A 5 8.47 -4.21 -1.37
N GLY A 6 7.65 -3.68 -0.47
CA GLY A 6 7.83 -2.34 0.07
C GLY A 6 7.12 -2.21 1.41
N THR A 7 7.29 -1.08 2.07
CA THR A 7 6.67 -0.78 3.36
C THR A 7 5.65 0.33 3.18
N VAL A 8 4.48 0.20 3.78
CA VAL A 8 3.43 1.23 3.74
C VAL A 8 3.97 2.48 4.42
N LYS A 9 4.18 3.53 3.63
CA LYS A 9 4.70 4.81 4.11
C LYS A 9 3.63 5.59 4.86
N TRP A 10 2.42 5.56 4.32
CA TRP A 10 1.20 6.06 4.96
C TRP A 10 -0.01 5.59 4.15
N PHE A 11 -1.16 5.48 4.81
CA PHE A 11 -2.43 5.21 4.14
C PHE A 11 -3.55 5.98 4.84
N ASN A 12 -4.38 6.66 4.06
CA ASN A 12 -5.55 7.34 4.56
C ASN A 12 -6.76 6.43 4.39
N GLU A 13 -7.19 5.79 5.48
CA GLU A 13 -8.29 4.83 5.45
C GLU A 13 -9.63 5.46 5.05
N SER A 14 -9.87 6.71 5.46
CA SER A 14 -11.10 7.44 5.12
C SER A 14 -11.18 7.79 3.63
N LYS A 15 -10.03 8.02 2.98
CA LYS A 15 -9.96 8.32 1.54
C LYS A 15 -9.67 7.09 0.69
N GLY A 16 -9.19 6.00 1.27
CA GLY A 16 -8.90 4.74 0.58
C GLY A 16 -7.64 4.77 -0.29
N PHE A 17 -6.65 5.60 0.04
CA PHE A 17 -5.38 5.63 -0.70
C PHE A 17 -4.18 6.00 0.16
N GLY A 18 -2.99 5.65 -0.33
CA GLY A 18 -1.72 5.91 0.32
C GLY A 18 -0.54 5.66 -0.60
N PHE A 19 0.64 5.51 0.01
CA PHE A 19 1.88 5.19 -0.69
C PHE A 19 2.65 4.09 0.02
N ILE A 20 3.35 3.28 -0.77
CA ILE A 20 4.25 2.22 -0.34
C ILE A 20 5.66 2.63 -0.77
N GLU A 21 6.55 2.74 0.20
CA GLU A 21 7.97 2.96 -0.03
C GLU A 21 8.63 1.64 -0.45
N GLN A 22 9.25 1.64 -1.63
CA GLN A 22 9.93 0.45 -2.14
C GLN A 22 11.34 0.32 -1.54
N GLU A 23 11.88 -0.90 -1.49
CA GLU A 23 13.29 -1.09 -1.08
C GLU A 23 14.28 -0.40 -2.04
N SER A 24 13.88 -0.25 -3.30
CA SER A 24 14.63 0.49 -4.32
C SER A 24 13.66 1.06 -5.35
N GLY A 25 13.75 2.38 -5.57
CA GLY A 25 12.89 3.09 -6.52
C GLY A 25 12.02 4.16 -5.86
N PRO A 26 11.10 4.76 -6.63
CA PRO A 26 10.17 5.77 -6.11
C PRO A 26 9.04 5.14 -5.28
N ASP A 27 8.39 5.96 -4.45
CA ASP A 27 7.17 5.55 -3.75
C ASP A 27 6.06 5.17 -4.74
N VAL A 28 5.38 4.07 -4.44
CA VAL A 28 4.31 3.53 -5.29
C VAL A 28 2.96 3.89 -4.69
N PHE A 29 2.08 4.44 -5.52
CA PHE A 29 0.72 4.74 -5.13
C PHE A 29 -0.09 3.46 -4.86
N ALA A 30 -0.80 3.42 -3.73
CA ALA A 30 -1.67 2.32 -3.33
C ALA A 30 -3.11 2.80 -3.19
N HIS A 31 -4.02 2.23 -3.97
CA HIS A 31 -5.46 2.48 -3.88
C HIS A 31 -6.16 1.26 -3.28
N PHE A 32 -7.20 1.46 -2.46
CA PHE A 32 -7.90 0.39 -1.76
C PHE A 32 -8.41 -0.70 -2.71
N SER A 33 -8.77 -0.35 -3.95
CA SER A 33 -9.25 -1.32 -4.95
C SER A 33 -8.22 -2.38 -5.31
N ALA A 34 -6.93 -2.07 -5.20
CA ALA A 34 -5.82 -2.97 -5.49
C ALA A 34 -5.46 -3.88 -4.29
N ILE A 35 -6.01 -3.63 -3.11
CA ILE A 35 -5.80 -4.47 -1.93
C ILE A 35 -6.58 -5.77 -2.13
N SER A 36 -5.87 -6.89 -2.09
CA SER A 36 -6.46 -8.22 -2.13
C SER A 36 -6.92 -8.64 -0.73
N GLY A 37 -8.12 -9.20 -0.63
CA GLY A 37 -8.73 -9.60 0.63
C GLY A 37 -10.23 -9.31 0.68
N SER A 38 -10.90 -9.90 1.66
CA SER A 38 -12.29 -9.63 2.00
C SER A 38 -12.40 -8.64 3.16
N GLY A 39 -13.51 -7.92 3.25
CA GLY A 39 -13.73 -6.92 4.31
C GLY A 39 -13.23 -5.52 3.96
N PHE A 40 -12.90 -4.73 4.99
CA PHE A 40 -12.44 -3.36 4.85
C PHE A 40 -11.00 -3.32 4.32
N LYS A 41 -10.82 -2.73 3.14
CA LYS A 41 -9.53 -2.70 2.43
C LYS A 41 -8.71 -1.50 2.88
N THR A 42 -7.84 -1.70 3.86
CA THR A 42 -6.95 -0.68 4.41
C THR A 42 -5.53 -1.21 4.59
N LEU A 43 -4.58 -0.31 4.83
CA LEU A 43 -3.18 -0.60 5.12
C LEU A 43 -2.75 0.19 6.36
N THR A 44 -1.91 -0.41 7.19
CA THR A 44 -1.32 0.27 8.36
C THR A 44 0.07 0.79 8.01
N GLU A 45 0.43 1.98 8.48
CA GLU A 45 1.79 2.51 8.36
C GLU A 45 2.82 1.52 8.93
N GLY A 46 3.91 1.28 8.21
CA GLY A 46 4.93 0.29 8.57
C GLY A 46 4.63 -1.16 8.17
N GLN A 47 3.45 -1.45 7.61
CA GLN A 47 3.12 -2.78 7.09
C GLN A 47 3.98 -3.14 5.87
N LYS A 48 4.43 -4.40 5.76
CA LYS A 48 5.22 -4.94 4.63
C LYS A 48 4.40 -5.92 3.80
#